data_AF-A0A1R4FKY0-F1
#
_entry.id   AF-A0A1R4FKY0-F1
#
_cell.length_a   1.000
_cell.length_b   1.000
_cell.length_c   1.000
_cell.angle_alpha   90.00
_cell.angle_beta   90.00
_cell.angle_gamma   90.00
#
_symmetry.space_group_name_H-M   'P 1'
#
loop_
_entity.id
_entity.type
_entity.pdbx_description
1 polymer ?
#
loop_
_entity_poly.entity_id
_entity_poly.type
_entity_poly.pdbx_seq_one_letter_code
_entity_poly.pdbx_strand_id
1 'polypeptide(L)'
;MSEAAELIDHVPYVPTPEEMPPPWIPFFDGYDPADAAAGNAIAQKLTARFAHAPEQDKDIHELLVTHAYPIAWLVRDALGAPPVRWLELSSANTALTVIEYRPHLHPSISMFNDMSHLRPELRWTGFPRTLRP
;
A
#
# COMPACT_ATOMS: atom_id res chain seq x y z
N MET A 1 -13.95 -17.22 0.37
CA MET A 1 -13.23 -15.98 0.67
C MET A 1 -14.21 -15.07 1.39
N SER A 2 -13.92 -14.60 2.61
CA SER A 2 -14.74 -13.54 3.21
C SER A 2 -14.41 -12.24 2.49
N GLU A 3 -15.42 -11.44 2.19
CA GLU A 3 -15.21 -10.07 1.70
C GLU A 3 -14.43 -9.24 2.73
N ALA A 4 -13.52 -8.40 2.25
CA ALA A 4 -12.68 -7.51 3.06
C ALA A 4 -12.82 -6.10 2.49
N ALA A 5 -13.64 -5.28 3.15
CA ALA A 5 -14.01 -3.94 2.67
C ALA A 5 -12.81 -3.00 2.58
N GLU A 6 -11.78 -3.24 3.39
CA GLU A 6 -10.53 -2.49 3.45
C GLU A 6 -9.58 -2.73 2.27
N LEU A 7 -9.88 -3.69 1.38
CA LEU A 7 -9.09 -3.95 0.16
C LEU A 7 -9.50 -3.07 -1.03
N ILE A 8 -10.53 -2.24 -0.89
CA ILE A 8 -10.96 -1.31 -1.94
C ILE A 8 -9.92 -0.19 -2.13
N ASP A 9 -9.90 0.40 -3.32
CA ASP A 9 -9.06 1.55 -3.60
C ASP A 9 -9.46 2.75 -2.73
N HIS A 10 -8.46 3.42 -2.16
CA HIS A 10 -8.65 4.61 -1.34
C HIS A 10 -7.33 5.37 -1.20
N VAL A 11 -7.43 6.68 -0.96
CA VAL A 11 -6.29 7.49 -0.53
C VAL A 11 -6.07 7.26 0.97
N PRO A 12 -4.92 6.69 1.39
CA PRO A 12 -4.75 6.28 2.78
C PRO A 12 -4.35 7.44 3.71
N TYR A 13 -3.75 8.50 3.17
CA TYR A 13 -3.36 9.68 3.93
C TYR A 13 -3.16 10.88 3.00
N VAL A 14 -3.81 12.00 3.30
CA VAL A 14 -3.54 13.29 2.66
C VAL A 14 -2.56 14.05 3.55
N PRO A 15 -1.33 14.36 3.09
CA PRO A 15 -0.35 15.08 3.90
C PRO A 15 -0.78 16.51 4.24
N THR A 16 -0.24 17.02 5.34
CA THR A 16 -0.32 18.47 5.63
C THR A 16 0.47 19.28 4.58
N PRO A 17 0.18 20.57 4.38
CA PRO A 17 0.94 21.42 3.45
C PRO A 17 2.46 21.41 3.71
N GLU A 18 2.89 21.28 4.97
CA GLU A 18 4.29 21.26 5.38
C GLU A 18 4.99 19.94 5.02
N GLU A 19 4.26 18.82 5.05
CA GLU A 19 4.78 17.49 4.72
C GLU A 19 4.72 17.20 3.21
N MET A 20 3.80 17.86 2.50
CA MET A 20 3.45 17.51 1.12
C MET A 20 4.61 17.81 0.15
N PRO A 21 5.12 16.81 -0.59
CA PRO A 21 6.10 17.08 -1.63
C PRO A 21 5.46 17.97 -2.70
N PRO A 22 6.14 19.05 -3.17
CA PRO A 22 5.56 20.02 -4.11
C PRO A 22 4.90 19.41 -5.36
N PRO A 23 5.44 18.33 -5.97
CA PRO A 23 4.80 17.72 -7.14
C PRO A 23 3.40 17.13 -6.87
N TRP A 24 3.07 16.78 -5.63
CA TRP A 24 1.78 16.20 -5.24
C TRP A 24 0.72 17.25 -4.88
N ILE A 25 1.08 18.53 -4.76
CA ILE A 25 0.14 19.61 -4.43
C ILE A 25 -1.06 19.63 -5.38
N PRO A 26 -0.90 19.58 -6.72
CA PRO A 26 -2.05 19.62 -7.63
C PRO A 26 -3.00 18.42 -7.50
N PHE A 27 -2.49 17.26 -7.05
CA PHE A 27 -3.30 16.06 -6.87
C PHE A 27 -4.25 16.19 -5.66
N PHE A 28 -3.79 16.85 -4.60
CA PHE A 28 -4.57 17.04 -3.37
C PHE A 28 -5.24 18.42 -3.26
N ASP A 29 -5.08 19.29 -4.25
CA ASP A 29 -5.73 20.60 -4.26
C ASP A 29 -7.26 20.44 -4.26
N GLY A 30 -7.91 20.99 -3.24
CA GLY A 30 -9.36 20.86 -3.03
C GLY A 30 -9.85 19.46 -2.65
N TYR A 31 -8.96 18.54 -2.23
CA TYR A 31 -9.37 17.20 -1.78
C TYR A 31 -10.30 17.30 -0.57
N ASP A 32 -11.44 16.61 -0.62
CA ASP A 32 -12.47 16.73 0.40
C ASP A 32 -11.99 16.17 1.76
N PRO A 33 -12.08 16.94 2.87
CA PRO A 33 -11.63 16.47 4.17
C PRO A 33 -12.39 15.25 4.72
N ALA A 34 -13.67 15.09 4.39
CA ALA A 34 -14.45 13.93 4.82
C ALA A 34 -14.03 12.67 4.04
N ASP A 35 -13.77 12.80 2.73
CA ASP A 35 -13.20 11.72 1.93
C ASP A 35 -11.79 11.34 2.42
N ALA A 36 -10.95 12.32 2.78
CA ALA A 36 -9.64 12.07 3.36
C ALA A 36 -9.72 11.30 4.68
N ALA A 37 -10.65 11.68 5.56
CA ALA A 37 -10.87 10.99 6.83
C ALA A 37 -11.41 9.57 6.62
N ALA A 38 -12.34 9.39 5.68
CA ALA A 38 -12.89 8.08 5.34
C ALA A 38 -11.81 7.16 4.76
N GLY A 39 -11.01 7.64 3.82
CA GLY A 39 -9.88 6.90 3.24
C GLY A 39 -8.86 6.51 4.30
N ASN A 40 -8.49 7.43 5.20
CA ASN A 40 -7.59 7.11 6.30
C ASN A 40 -8.16 6.04 7.23
N ALA A 41 -9.45 6.09 7.56
CA ALA A 41 -10.10 5.07 8.39
C ALA A 41 -10.09 3.68 7.73
N ILE A 42 -10.23 3.60 6.41
CA ILE A 42 -10.09 2.34 5.66
C ILE A 42 -8.65 1.82 5.74
N ALA A 43 -7.66 2.71 5.58
CA ALA A 43 -6.24 2.36 5.64
C ALA A 43 -5.82 1.84 7.03
N GLN A 44 -6.37 2.39 8.11
CA GLN A 44 -6.15 1.90 9.47
C GLN A 44 -6.76 0.50 9.69
N LYS A 45 -7.94 0.24 9.11
CA LYS A 45 -8.55 -1.10 9.16
C LYS A 45 -7.74 -2.13 8.39
N LEU A 46 -7.16 -1.73 7.26
CA LEU A 46 -6.27 -2.57 6.45
C LEU A 46 -5.05 -3.04 7.25
N THR A 47 -4.30 -2.12 7.86
CA THR A 47 -3.11 -2.49 8.66
C THR A 47 -3.51 -3.24 9.93
N ALA A 48 -4.55 -2.81 10.65
CA ALA A 48 -5.01 -3.51 11.85
C ALA A 48 -5.36 -4.98 11.58
N ARG A 49 -5.96 -5.28 10.42
CA ARG A 49 -6.36 -6.64 10.07
C ARG A 49 -5.24 -7.51 9.51
N PHE A 50 -4.33 -6.95 8.71
CA PHE A 50 -3.40 -7.75 7.91
C PHE A 50 -1.91 -7.51 8.23
N ALA A 51 -1.57 -6.46 8.98
CA ALA A 51 -0.18 -6.08 9.25
C ALA A 51 0.30 -6.54 10.65
N HIS A 52 0.03 -7.80 11.00
CA HIS A 52 0.46 -8.37 12.28
C HIS A 52 0.86 -9.84 12.16
N ALA A 53 1.73 -10.27 13.06
CA ALA A 53 2.09 -11.68 13.17
C ALA A 53 0.92 -12.48 13.76
N PRO A 54 0.65 -13.71 13.31
CA PRO A 54 -0.42 -14.52 13.85
C PRO A 54 -0.19 -14.83 15.33
N GLU A 55 -1.26 -14.85 16.13
CA GLU A 55 -1.20 -15.22 17.56
C GLU A 55 -1.01 -16.74 17.77
N GLN A 56 -1.29 -17.54 16.74
CA GLN A 56 -1.26 -19.01 16.80
C GLN A 56 0.11 -19.54 16.35
N ASP A 57 0.51 -20.71 16.85
CA ASP A 57 1.77 -21.40 16.49
C ASP A 57 1.83 -21.93 15.03
N LYS A 58 0.91 -21.51 14.16
CA LYS A 58 0.86 -21.95 12.75
C LYS A 58 1.05 -20.77 11.82
N ASP A 59 1.83 -21.00 10.77
CA ASP A 59 2.00 -20.04 9.69
C ASP A 59 0.64 -19.77 9.00
N ILE A 60 0.35 -18.49 8.79
CA ILE A 60 -0.81 -18.02 8.04
C ILE A 60 -0.31 -17.35 6.76
N HIS A 61 -0.88 -17.74 5.62
CA HIS A 61 -0.61 -17.12 4.33
C HIS A 61 -1.88 -16.46 3.80
N GLU A 62 -1.85 -15.13 3.67
CA GLU A 62 -2.99 -14.36 3.17
C GLU A 62 -2.64 -13.74 1.80
N LEU A 63 -3.52 -13.95 0.82
CA LEU A 63 -3.43 -13.31 -0.49
C LEU A 63 -4.40 -12.14 -0.56
N LEU A 64 -3.85 -10.93 -0.60
CA LEU A 64 -4.63 -9.70 -0.77
C LEU A 64 -4.56 -9.26 -2.23
N VAL A 65 -5.72 -9.18 -2.89
CA VAL A 65 -5.85 -8.59 -4.23
C VAL A 65 -6.45 -7.20 -4.04
N THR A 66 -5.65 -6.16 -4.30
CA THR A 66 -5.99 -4.76 -4.00
C THR A 66 -5.29 -3.80 -4.97
N HIS A 67 -5.23 -2.52 -4.63
CA HIS A 67 -4.83 -1.41 -5.48
C HIS A 67 -3.49 -0.82 -5.02
N ALA A 68 -2.88 0.03 -5.85
CA ALA A 68 -1.53 0.55 -5.61
C ALA A 68 -1.41 1.32 -4.29
N TYR A 69 -2.41 2.11 -3.89
CA TYR A 69 -2.33 2.91 -2.66
C TYR A 69 -2.47 2.07 -1.38
N PRO A 70 -3.40 1.10 -1.28
CA PRO A 70 -3.37 0.09 -0.21
C PRO A 70 -2.05 -0.69 -0.11
N ILE A 71 -1.45 -1.09 -1.24
CA ILE A 71 -0.14 -1.78 -1.25
C ILE A 71 0.96 -0.86 -0.72
N ALA A 72 1.02 0.38 -1.21
CA ALA A 72 1.95 1.40 -0.74
C ALA A 72 1.79 1.64 0.77
N TRP A 73 0.56 1.69 1.27
CA TRP A 73 0.28 1.86 2.69
C TRP A 73 0.82 0.72 3.55
N LEU A 74 0.59 -0.54 3.15
CA LEU A 74 1.09 -1.73 3.84
C LEU A 74 2.62 -1.79 3.86
N VAL A 75 3.27 -1.53 2.71
CA VAL A 75 4.73 -1.50 2.60
C VAL A 75 5.32 -0.38 3.47
N ARG A 76 4.70 0.79 3.45
CA ARG A 76 5.09 1.94 4.27
C ARG A 76 4.99 1.61 5.76
N ASP A 77 3.88 1.01 6.18
CA ASP A 77 3.65 0.56 7.56
C ASP A 77 4.67 -0.49 8.01
N ALA A 78 4.90 -1.53 7.19
CA ALA A 78 5.86 -2.59 7.46
C ALA A 78 7.30 -2.08 7.67
N LEU A 79 7.70 -1.03 6.95
CA LEU A 79 9.02 -0.39 7.08
C LEU A 79 9.10 0.64 8.22
N GLY A 80 8.00 0.88 8.95
CA GLY A 80 7.94 1.92 9.99
C GLY A 80 8.14 3.34 9.44
N ALA A 81 7.78 3.57 8.17
CA ALA A 81 8.03 4.85 7.51
C ALA A 81 6.96 5.91 7.86
N PRO A 82 7.30 7.21 7.82
CA PRO A 82 6.33 8.29 7.99
C PRO A 82 5.16 8.21 7.00
N PRO A 83 3.92 8.59 7.38
CA PRO A 83 2.74 8.47 6.53
C PRO A 83 2.93 8.94 5.10
N VAL A 84 3.47 10.15 4.89
CA VAL A 84 3.70 10.76 3.58
C VAL A 84 4.48 9.87 2.58
N ARG A 85 5.30 8.93 3.07
CA ARG A 85 6.15 8.06 2.23
C ARG A 85 5.36 7.10 1.34
N TRP A 86 4.05 6.91 1.57
CA TRP A 86 3.23 6.10 0.67
C TRP A 86 3.18 6.68 -0.76
N LEU A 87 3.31 8.00 -0.90
CA LEU A 87 3.33 8.71 -2.19
C LEU A 87 4.52 8.34 -3.08
N GLU A 88 5.57 7.75 -2.52
CA GLU A 88 6.79 7.41 -3.25
C GLU A 88 6.82 5.93 -3.68
N LEU A 89 5.80 5.16 -3.30
CA LEU A 89 5.69 3.75 -3.63
C LEU A 89 4.71 3.57 -4.77
N SER A 90 5.09 2.72 -5.72
CA SER A 90 4.30 2.47 -6.90
C SER A 90 4.27 0.99 -7.22
N SER A 91 3.12 0.49 -7.64
CA SER A 91 2.88 -0.93 -7.92
C SER A 91 2.46 -1.11 -9.37
N ALA A 92 3.16 -2.00 -10.07
CA ALA A 92 2.74 -2.43 -11.39
C ALA A 92 1.52 -3.34 -11.30
N ASN A 93 0.73 -3.36 -12.37
CA ASN A 93 -0.45 -4.23 -12.43
C ASN A 93 -0.03 -5.69 -12.30
N THR A 94 -0.78 -6.44 -11.50
CA THR A 94 -0.54 -7.87 -11.21
C THR A 94 0.83 -8.18 -10.61
N ALA A 95 1.60 -7.18 -10.16
CA ALA A 95 2.86 -7.41 -9.48
C ALA A 95 2.63 -7.95 -8.06
N LEU A 96 3.53 -8.84 -7.63
CA LEU A 96 3.49 -9.46 -6.32
C LEU A 96 4.40 -8.70 -5.34
N THR A 97 3.85 -8.40 -4.17
CA THR A 97 4.58 -7.90 -3.00
C THR A 97 4.33 -8.84 -1.85
N VAL A 98 5.38 -9.26 -1.15
CA VAL A 98 5.32 -10.20 -0.02
C VAL A 98 5.93 -9.53 1.20
N ILE A 99 5.12 -9.44 2.25
CA ILE A 99 5.50 -8.91 3.56
C ILE A 99 5.34 -10.05 4.56
N GLU A 100 6.33 -10.21 5.43
CA GLU A 100 6.38 -11.24 6.45
C GLU A 100 6.32 -10.60 7.82
N TYR A 101 5.31 -11.00 8.60
CA TYR A 101 5.13 -10.60 9.99
C TYR A 101 5.45 -11.79 10.89
N ARG A 102 6.53 -11.69 11.66
CA ARG A 102 6.97 -12.74 12.58
C ARG A 102 6.86 -12.27 14.03
N PRO A 103 6.47 -13.13 14.98
CA PRO A 103 6.46 -12.78 16.39
C PRO A 103 7.82 -12.24 16.84
N HIS A 104 7.82 -11.17 17.63
CA HIS A 104 9.00 -10.55 18.22
C HIS A 104 10.04 -9.96 17.25
N LEU A 105 9.73 -9.86 15.95
CA LEU A 105 10.59 -9.24 14.94
C LEU A 105 9.86 -8.08 14.27
N HIS A 106 10.62 -7.14 13.72
CA HIS A 106 10.07 -6.16 12.79
C HIS A 106 9.60 -6.86 11.51
N PRO A 107 8.57 -6.34 10.83
CA PRO A 107 8.14 -6.85 9.54
C PRO A 107 9.30 -6.81 8.53
N SER A 108 9.31 -7.77 7.62
CA SER A 108 10.29 -7.82 6.53
C SER A 108 9.61 -7.93 5.18
N ILE A 109 10.21 -7.37 4.14
CA ILE A 109 9.72 -7.44 2.76
C ILE A 109 10.63 -8.39 1.98
N SER A 110 10.14 -9.57 1.64
CA SER A 110 10.91 -10.55 0.87
C SER A 110 10.79 -10.34 -0.64
N MET A 111 9.71 -9.69 -1.08
CA MET A 111 9.50 -9.36 -2.49
C MET A 111 8.72 -8.06 -2.61
N PHE A 112 9.12 -7.18 -3.52
CA PHE A 112 8.39 -5.94 -3.80
C PHE A 112 8.20 -5.78 -5.30
N ASN A 113 6.95 -5.59 -5.71
CA ASN A 113 6.56 -5.24 -7.07
C ASN A 113 7.09 -6.20 -8.16
N ASP A 114 7.14 -7.50 -7.86
CA ASP A 114 7.68 -8.52 -8.76
C ASP A 114 6.67 -8.98 -9.82
N MET A 115 7.11 -9.01 -11.07
CA MET A 115 6.33 -9.51 -12.21
C MET A 115 7.01 -10.71 -12.88
N SER A 116 7.93 -11.40 -12.18
CA SER A 116 8.71 -12.49 -12.77
C SER A 116 7.84 -13.67 -13.21
N HIS A 117 6.70 -13.88 -12.53
CA HIS A 117 5.67 -14.86 -12.88
C HIS A 117 4.95 -14.57 -14.21
N LEU A 118 5.02 -13.34 -14.72
CA LEU A 118 4.46 -12.96 -16.01
C LEU A 118 5.47 -13.19 -17.13
N ARG A 119 4.95 -13.53 -18.31
CA ARG A 119 5.72 -13.52 -19.56
C ARG A 119 6.24 -12.10 -19.86
N PRO A 120 7.43 -11.92 -20.47
CA PRO A 120 8.01 -10.61 -20.72
C PRO A 120 7.05 -9.61 -21.39
N GLU A 121 6.25 -10.06 -22.35
CA GLU A 121 5.26 -9.25 -23.07
C GLU A 121 4.09 -8.75 -22.20
N LEU A 122 3.88 -9.36 -21.02
CA LEU A 122 2.86 -8.97 -20.03
C LEU A 122 3.44 -8.17 -18.86
N ARG A 123 4.76 -8.00 -18.79
CA ARG A 123 5.42 -7.17 -17.77
C ARG A 123 5.27 -5.68 -18.13
N TRP A 124 4.04 -5.19 -18.10
CA TRP A 124 3.72 -3.79 -18.37
C TRP A 124 3.54 -3.02 -17.06
N THR A 125 4.39 -2.02 -16.85
CA THR A 125 4.16 -1.00 -15.85
C THR A 125 3.19 0.02 -16.45
N GLY A 126 1.97 0.17 -15.93
CA GLY A 126 1.02 1.20 -16.38
C GLY A 126 1.52 2.65 -16.24
N PHE A 127 2.81 2.86 -15.95
CA PHE A 127 3.42 4.15 -15.75
C PHE A 127 3.79 4.80 -17.09
N PRO A 128 3.55 6.11 -17.24
CA PRO A 128 4.15 6.86 -18.32
C PRO A 128 5.69 6.75 -18.24
N ARG A 129 6.39 6.97 -19.36
CA ARG A 129 7.87 7.02 -19.40
C ARG A 129 8.49 7.98 -18.37
N THR A 130 7.67 8.90 -17.87
CA THR A 130 7.97 9.79 -16.76
C THR A 130 6.90 9.53 -15.71
N LEU A 131 7.29 9.14 -14.49
CA LEU A 131 6.38 9.15 -13.35
C LEU A 131 5.90 10.61 -13.18
N ARG A 132 4.62 10.83 -13.46
CA ARG A 132 3.94 12.06 -13.09
C ARG A 132 3.25 11.79 -11.75
N PRO A 133 3.39 12.68 -10.76
CA PRO A 133 2.46 12.71 -9.64
C PRO A 133 1.02 12.83 -10.17
#